data_AF-A0A932Q3N6-F1
#
_entry.id   AF-A0A932Q3N6-F1
#
_cell.length_a   1.000
_cell.length_b   1.000
_cell.length_c   1.000
_cell.angle_alpha   90.00
_cell.angle_beta   90.00
_cell.angle_gamma   90.00
#
_symmetry.space_group_name_H-M   'P 1'
#
loop_
_entity.id
_entity.type
_entity.pdbx_description
1 polymer ?
#
loop_
_entity_poly.entity_id
_entity_poly.type
_entity_poly.pdbx_seq_one_letter_code
_entity_poly.pdbx_strand_id
1 'polypeptide(L)'
;MQATDILQSLFRWFHVVAGILWIGLLYFFNWVNGPFAATLDAETKKKVVPELMPRALFWFRWGALWTWLTGILLLSLVFYHGGLVFENSTQGMTLGAIVMLAVTFLAPFGYELLLKSPVGKNLQSLAIVGILLVAAIVFLMIHWAGYGYRGYVIHIGAMFGTIMAFNVWFRIWPAQQKIITAIKNGEKPDADVVALAGSHLYKKSGKVKGF
;
A
#
# COMPACT_ATOMS: atom_id res chain seq x y z
N MET A 1 8.81 34.04 7.26
CA MET A 1 8.45 32.60 7.28
C MET A 1 9.62 31.88 7.92
N GLN A 2 9.41 31.09 8.98
CA GLN A 2 10.53 30.41 9.66
C GLN A 2 11.03 29.26 8.77
N ALA A 3 12.31 28.90 8.88
CA ALA A 3 12.91 27.83 8.06
C ALA A 3 12.14 26.49 8.18
N THR A 4 11.60 26.22 9.38
CA THR A 4 10.78 25.04 9.67
C THR A 4 9.47 25.01 8.87
N ASP A 5 8.82 26.16 8.67
CA ASP A 5 7.56 26.25 7.92
C ASP A 5 7.75 25.92 6.44
N ILE A 6 8.88 26.40 5.87
CA ILE A 6 9.27 26.12 4.49
C ILE A 6 9.54 24.63 4.34
N LEU A 7 10.29 24.04 5.28
CA LEU A 7 10.64 22.62 5.25
C LEU A 7 9.41 21.72 5.33
N GLN A 8 8.47 22.02 6.25
CA GLN A 8 7.20 21.29 6.35
C GLN A 8 6.38 21.40 5.06
N SER A 9 6.33 22.59 4.47
CA SER A 9 5.60 22.83 3.22
C SER A 9 6.18 22.03 2.05
N LEU A 10 7.50 22.02 1.91
CA LEU A 10 8.21 21.25 0.87
C LEU A 10 7.96 19.75 1.01
N PHE A 11 8.11 19.19 2.21
CA PHE A 11 7.88 17.75 2.42
C PHE A 11 6.42 17.36 2.25
N ARG A 12 5.48 18.24 2.61
CA ARG A 12 4.05 18.01 2.36
C ARG A 12 3.76 17.92 0.87
N TRP A 13 4.27 18.85 0.07
CA TRP A 13 4.09 18.81 -1.38
C TRP A 13 4.79 17.62 -2.02
N PHE A 14 5.99 17.27 -1.57
CA PHE A 14 6.67 16.08 -2.04
C PHE A 14 5.88 14.80 -1.73
N HIS A 15 5.33 14.68 -0.51
CA HIS A 15 4.46 13.57 -0.13
C HIS A 15 3.22 13.48 -1.04
N VAL A 16 2.57 14.62 -1.31
CA VAL A 16 1.40 14.69 -2.19
C VAL A 16 1.75 14.26 -3.61
N VAL A 17 2.84 14.77 -4.19
CA VAL A 17 3.28 14.42 -5.55
C VAL A 17 3.65 12.94 -5.64
N ALA A 18 4.39 12.42 -4.67
CA ALA A 18 4.72 10.99 -4.61
C ALA A 18 3.46 10.12 -4.48
N GLY A 19 2.49 10.56 -3.68
CA GLY A 19 1.20 9.88 -3.52
C GLY A 19 0.38 9.88 -4.81
N ILE A 20 0.33 11.01 -5.52
CA ILE A 20 -0.32 11.11 -6.84
C ILE A 20 0.33 10.17 -7.84
N LEU A 21 1.66 10.12 -7.89
CA LEU A 21 2.38 9.19 -8.76
C LEU A 21 2.05 7.73 -8.41
N TRP A 22 2.09 7.38 -7.12
CA TRP A 22 1.84 6.03 -6.66
C TRP A 22 0.41 5.56 -6.96
N ILE A 23 -0.59 6.32 -6.53
CA ILE A 23 -2.00 5.98 -6.72
C ILE A 23 -2.42 6.12 -8.19
N GLY A 24 -1.86 7.09 -8.91
CA GLY A 24 -2.09 7.23 -10.35
C GLY A 24 -1.64 6.00 -11.14
N LEU A 25 -0.45 5.46 -10.83
CA LEU A 25 0.03 4.22 -11.44
C LEU A 25 -0.75 2.98 -10.98
N LEU A 26 -1.21 2.95 -9.73
CA LEU A 26 -2.12 1.90 -9.25
C LEU A 26 -3.39 1.84 -10.11
N TYR A 27 -3.99 2.99 -10.39
CA TYR A 27 -5.19 3.11 -11.22
C TYR A 27 -4.93 2.74 -12.66
N PHE A 28 -3.79 3.17 -13.22
CA PHE A 28 -3.33 2.72 -14.53
C PHE A 28 -3.22 1.20 -14.59
N PHE A 29 -2.59 0.54 -13.62
CA PHE A 29 -2.43 -0.92 -13.65
C PHE A 29 -3.76 -1.67 -13.58
N ASN A 30 -4.65 -1.25 -12.69
CA ASN A 30 -5.88 -1.97 -12.41
C ASN A 30 -6.98 -1.72 -13.43
N TRP A 31 -7.18 -0.47 -13.86
CA TRP A 31 -8.33 -0.09 -14.70
C TRP A 31 -7.99 0.14 -16.16
N VAL A 32 -6.71 0.35 -16.51
CA VAL A 32 -6.31 0.61 -17.89
C VAL A 32 -5.50 -0.55 -18.45
N ASN A 33 -4.33 -0.81 -17.87
CA ASN A 33 -3.37 -1.77 -18.38
C ASN A 33 -3.88 -3.21 -18.27
N GLY A 34 -4.53 -3.59 -17.16
CA GLY A 34 -5.11 -4.91 -16.98
C GLY A 34 -6.10 -5.30 -18.10
N PRO A 35 -7.18 -4.52 -18.30
CA PRO A 35 -8.13 -4.74 -19.39
C PRO A 35 -7.49 -4.66 -20.78
N PHE A 36 -6.61 -3.68 -21.03
CA PHE A 36 -5.90 -3.55 -22.30
C PHE A 36 -5.04 -4.77 -22.60
N ALA A 37 -4.22 -5.23 -21.65
CA ALA A 37 -3.38 -6.40 -21.85
C ALA A 37 -4.19 -7.69 -22.08
N ALA A 38 -5.45 -7.75 -21.62
CA ALA A 38 -6.32 -8.89 -21.91
C ALA A 38 -6.73 -8.99 -23.39
N THR A 39 -6.72 -7.89 -24.14
CA THR A 39 -7.06 -7.88 -25.58
C THR A 39 -5.90 -8.25 -26.50
N LEU A 40 -4.67 -8.25 -25.98
CA LEU A 40 -3.47 -8.54 -26.76
C LEU A 40 -3.26 -10.05 -26.95
N ASP A 41 -2.90 -10.44 -28.17
CA ASP A 41 -2.41 -11.79 -28.49
C ASP A 41 -1.02 -12.04 -27.88
N ALA A 42 -0.56 -13.29 -27.96
CA ALA A 42 0.69 -13.71 -27.34
C ALA A 42 1.93 -13.04 -27.96
N GLU A 43 1.96 -12.80 -29.27
CA GLU A 43 3.11 -12.18 -29.94
C GLU A 43 3.21 -10.70 -29.55
N THR A 44 2.09 -9.99 -29.54
CA THR A 44 2.04 -8.57 -29.14
C THR A 44 2.44 -8.38 -27.67
N LYS A 45 2.01 -9.28 -26.77
CA LYS A 45 2.41 -9.24 -25.35
C LYS A 45 3.92 -9.33 -25.16
N LYS A 46 4.62 -10.16 -25.95
CA LYS A 46 6.10 -10.29 -25.87
C LYS A 46 6.82 -8.99 -26.24
N LYS A 47 6.22 -8.16 -27.10
CA LYS A 47 6.80 -6.86 -27.50
C LYS A 47 6.45 -5.75 -26.50
N VAL A 48 5.20 -5.71 -26.04
CA VAL A 48 4.69 -4.59 -25.21
C VAL A 48 5.05 -4.74 -23.73
N VAL A 49 4.85 -5.92 -23.14
CA VAL A 49 4.96 -6.10 -21.68
C VAL A 49 6.37 -5.87 -21.16
N PRO A 50 7.45 -6.42 -21.77
CA PRO A 50 8.82 -6.18 -21.31
C PRO A 50 9.27 -4.72 -21.41
N GLU A 51 8.64 -3.93 -22.28
CA GLU A 51 8.96 -2.51 -22.44
C GLU A 51 8.11 -1.64 -21.50
N LEU A 52 6.82 -1.90 -21.40
CA LEU A 52 5.91 -1.07 -20.61
C LEU A 52 6.05 -1.31 -19.10
N MET A 53 6.03 -2.58 -18.69
CA MET A 53 5.87 -2.93 -17.27
C MET A 53 7.07 -2.51 -16.41
N PRO A 54 8.34 -2.76 -16.77
CA PRO A 54 9.46 -2.32 -15.94
C PRO A 54 9.50 -0.82 -15.71
N ARG A 55 9.15 -0.01 -16.73
CA ARG A 55 9.14 1.46 -16.65
C ARG A 55 8.04 1.94 -15.71
N ALA A 56 6.82 1.42 -15.86
CA ALA A 56 5.71 1.78 -14.99
C ALA A 56 5.95 1.32 -13.54
N LEU A 57 6.46 0.09 -13.36
CA LEU A 57 6.73 -0.49 -12.03
C LEU A 57 7.88 0.23 -11.31
N PHE A 58 8.88 0.73 -12.02
CA PHE A 58 9.94 1.56 -11.45
C PHE A 58 9.35 2.77 -10.74
N TRP A 59 8.50 3.54 -11.42
CA TRP A 59 7.88 4.73 -10.83
C TRP A 59 6.88 4.38 -9.74
N PHE A 60 6.15 3.27 -9.89
CA PHE A 60 5.19 2.81 -8.89
C PHE A 60 5.86 2.45 -7.55
N ARG A 61 6.96 1.67 -7.57
CA ARG A 61 7.66 1.28 -6.34
C ARG A 61 8.34 2.47 -5.65
N TRP A 62 8.92 3.38 -6.42
CA TRP A 62 9.55 4.57 -5.85
C TRP A 62 8.52 5.59 -5.37
N GLY A 63 7.41 5.76 -6.08
CA GLY A 63 6.26 6.54 -5.60
C GLY A 63 5.75 6.03 -4.26
N ALA A 64 5.60 4.70 -4.13
CA ALA A 64 5.23 4.07 -2.86
C ALA A 64 6.22 4.35 -1.73
N LEU A 65 7.52 4.14 -1.99
CA LEU A 65 8.56 4.37 -1.00
C LEU A 65 8.62 5.84 -0.57
N TRP A 66 8.60 6.77 -1.52
CA TRP A 66 8.70 8.20 -1.23
C TRP A 66 7.47 8.73 -0.49
N THR A 67 6.28 8.26 -0.85
CA THR A 67 5.06 8.55 -0.08
C THR A 67 5.21 8.05 1.35
N TRP A 68 5.68 6.82 1.55
CA TRP A 68 5.84 6.24 2.88
C TRP A 68 6.89 6.98 3.73
N LEU A 69 8.09 7.21 3.19
CA LEU A 69 9.18 7.90 3.89
C LEU A 69 8.80 9.33 4.30
N THR A 70 8.20 10.08 3.38
CA THR A 70 7.76 11.44 3.70
C THR A 70 6.51 11.46 4.58
N GLY A 71 5.67 10.43 4.52
CA GLY A 71 4.56 10.23 5.43
C GLY A 71 5.03 10.03 6.88
N ILE A 72 6.08 9.20 7.08
CA ILE A 72 6.73 9.04 8.39
C ILE A 72 7.27 10.38 8.89
N LEU A 73 7.96 11.11 8.02
CA LEU A 73 8.53 12.41 8.38
C LEU A 73 7.44 13.42 8.79
N LEU A 74 6.34 13.49 8.04
CA LEU A 74 5.21 14.37 8.35
C LEU A 74 4.46 13.91 9.61
N LEU A 75 4.31 12.61 9.84
CA LEU A 75 3.75 12.06 11.07
C LEU A 75 4.60 12.50 12.27
N SER A 76 5.92 12.38 12.18
CA SER A 76 6.85 12.79 13.24
C SER A 76 6.85 14.32 13.47
N LEU A 77 6.99 15.13 12.42
CA LEU A 77 7.14 16.59 12.54
C LEU A 77 5.82 17.30 12.82
N VAL A 78 4.77 16.99 12.06
CA VAL A 78 3.52 17.73 12.12
C VAL A 78 2.59 17.17 13.20
N PHE A 79 2.54 15.86 13.36
CA PHE A 79 1.60 15.25 14.29
C PHE A 79 2.20 15.04 15.67
N TYR A 80 3.35 14.38 15.79
CA TYR A 80 3.97 14.15 17.09
C TYR A 80 4.62 15.42 17.65
N HIS A 81 5.56 16.03 16.93
CA HIS A 81 6.23 17.24 17.39
C HIS A 81 5.30 18.47 17.39
N GLY A 82 4.37 18.54 16.45
CA GLY A 82 3.35 19.59 16.40
C GLY A 82 2.17 19.40 17.37
N GLY A 83 2.14 18.34 18.18
CA GLY A 83 1.12 18.15 19.23
C GLY A 83 -0.29 17.86 18.71
N LEU A 84 -0.43 17.25 17.53
CA LEU A 84 -1.74 16.94 16.90
C LEU A 84 -2.17 15.47 17.05
N VAL A 85 -1.32 14.58 17.58
CA VAL A 85 -1.67 13.17 17.82
C VAL A 85 -2.65 13.04 18.99
N PHE A 86 -2.34 13.66 20.11
CA PHE A 86 -3.04 13.45 21.37
C PHE A 86 -4.23 14.40 21.54
N GLU A 87 -5.25 13.94 22.27
CA GLU A 87 -6.40 14.79 22.62
C GLU A 87 -5.97 15.95 23.52
N ASN A 88 -5.12 15.67 24.50
CA ASN A 88 -4.40 16.68 25.26
C ASN A 88 -3.05 16.97 24.57
N SER A 89 -2.89 18.16 24.00
CA SER A 89 -1.67 18.57 23.28
C SER A 89 -0.40 18.62 24.12
N THR A 90 -0.53 18.66 25.45
CA THR A 90 0.60 18.61 26.39
C THR A 90 0.98 17.19 26.82
N GLN A 91 0.24 16.18 26.37
CA GLN A 91 0.50 14.79 26.68
C GLN A 91 1.85 14.33 26.08
N GLY A 92 2.68 13.71 26.91
CA GLY A 92 3.90 13.04 26.46
C GLY A 92 3.64 11.65 25.86
N MET A 93 4.71 11.01 25.38
CA MET A 93 4.63 9.62 24.89
C MET A 93 4.33 8.65 26.03
N THR A 94 3.10 8.16 26.09
CA THR A 94 2.70 7.07 27.00
C THR A 94 3.12 5.71 26.45
N LEU A 95 3.11 4.67 27.28
CA LEU A 95 3.33 3.30 26.82
C LEU A 95 2.32 2.90 25.74
N GLY A 96 1.03 3.24 25.93
CA GLY A 96 -0.01 3.00 24.94
C GLY A 96 0.29 3.67 23.60
N ALA A 97 0.78 4.92 23.62
CA ALA A 97 1.18 5.65 22.42
C ALA A 97 2.35 5.00 21.68
N ILE A 98 3.36 4.52 22.41
CA ILE A 98 4.52 3.81 21.85
C ILE A 98 4.07 2.48 21.23
N VAL A 99 3.24 1.71 21.93
CA VAL A 99 2.70 0.45 21.42
C VAL A 99 1.87 0.69 20.16
N MET A 100 1.03 1.72 20.12
CA MET A 100 0.20 2.00 18.94
C MET A 100 0.97 2.54 17.75
N LEU A 101 2.05 3.29 17.99
CA LEU A 101 3.03 3.63 16.97
C LEU A 101 3.70 2.37 16.40
N ALA A 102 4.12 1.43 17.25
CA ALA A 102 4.69 0.16 16.82
C ALA A 102 3.68 -0.66 16.01
N VAL A 103 2.42 -0.77 16.45
CA VAL A 103 1.36 -1.46 15.70
C VAL A 103 1.17 -0.85 14.31
N THR A 104 1.23 0.48 14.19
CA THR A 104 1.10 1.18 12.90
C THR A 104 2.17 0.72 11.90
N PHE A 105 3.44 0.59 12.33
CA PHE A 105 4.56 0.24 11.45
C PHE A 105 4.84 -1.26 11.33
N LEU A 106 4.40 -2.07 12.31
CA LEU A 106 4.50 -3.53 12.29
C LEU A 106 3.26 -4.21 11.67
N ALA A 107 2.24 -3.43 11.31
CA ALA A 107 1.04 -3.92 10.64
C ALA A 107 1.29 -4.80 9.38
N PRO A 108 2.33 -4.59 8.54
CA PRO A 108 2.61 -5.50 7.43
C PRO A 108 2.80 -6.96 7.86
N PHE A 109 3.45 -7.20 9.00
CA PHE A 109 3.68 -8.54 9.51
C PHE A 109 2.39 -9.16 10.06
N GLY A 110 1.59 -8.38 10.79
CA GLY A 110 0.28 -8.82 11.27
C GLY A 110 -0.67 -9.15 10.12
N TYR A 111 -0.67 -8.32 9.07
CA TYR A 111 -1.42 -8.55 7.84
C TYR A 111 -0.98 -9.84 7.14
N GLU A 112 0.33 -10.09 7.04
CA GLU A 112 0.86 -11.31 6.42
C GLU A 112 0.47 -12.57 7.22
N LEU A 113 0.50 -12.50 8.56
CA LEU A 113 0.02 -13.59 9.42
C LEU A 113 -1.48 -13.84 9.21
N LEU A 114 -2.29 -12.78 9.10
CA LEU A 114 -3.72 -12.89 8.85
C LEU A 114 -4.02 -13.55 7.50
N LEU A 115 -3.29 -13.17 6.44
CA LEU A 115 -3.43 -13.79 5.11
C LEU A 115 -3.04 -15.27 5.09
N LYS A 116 -2.05 -15.68 5.89
CA LYS A 116 -1.61 -17.09 5.98
C LYS A 116 -2.53 -17.95 6.85
N SER A 117 -3.32 -17.33 7.71
CA SER A 117 -4.27 -18.02 8.58
C SER A 117 -5.47 -18.60 7.80
N PRO A 118 -6.27 -19.49 8.41
CA PRO A 118 -7.52 -19.97 7.80
C PRO A 118 -8.49 -18.84 7.41
N VAL A 119 -8.47 -17.72 8.15
CA VAL A 119 -9.29 -16.53 7.87
C VAL A 119 -8.95 -15.95 6.49
N GLY A 120 -7.66 -15.91 6.13
CA GLY A 120 -7.19 -15.39 4.84
C GLY A 120 -7.63 -16.21 3.62
N LYS A 121 -8.10 -17.44 3.82
CA LYS A 121 -8.61 -18.30 2.73
C LYS A 121 -10.03 -17.91 2.29
N ASN A 122 -10.78 -17.18 3.12
CA ASN A 122 -12.14 -16.74 2.82
C ASN A 122 -12.22 -15.20 2.85
N LEU A 123 -12.60 -14.60 1.72
CA LEU A 123 -12.65 -13.14 1.57
C LEU A 123 -13.60 -12.47 2.57
N GLN A 124 -14.77 -13.07 2.85
CA GLN A 124 -15.74 -12.50 3.79
C GLN A 124 -15.21 -12.57 5.22
N SER A 125 -14.63 -13.71 5.63
CA SER A 125 -14.02 -13.85 6.94
C SER A 125 -12.85 -12.87 7.13
N LEU A 126 -11.99 -12.72 6.11
CA LEU A 126 -10.90 -11.76 6.10
C LEU A 126 -11.40 -10.32 6.24
N ALA A 127 -12.47 -9.94 5.53
CA ALA A 127 -13.06 -8.62 5.62
C ALA A 127 -13.64 -8.34 7.02
N ILE A 128 -14.43 -9.27 7.57
CA ILE A 128 -15.05 -9.12 8.90
C ILE A 128 -13.98 -9.00 9.98
N VAL A 129 -13.02 -9.93 10.01
CA VAL A 129 -11.93 -9.90 11.00
C VAL A 129 -11.07 -8.65 10.82
N GLY A 130 -10.78 -8.24 9.59
CA GLY A 130 -10.05 -7.01 9.30
C GLY A 130 -10.73 -5.76 9.85
N ILE A 131 -12.05 -5.63 9.63
CA ILE A 131 -12.85 -4.51 10.17
C ILE A 131 -12.82 -4.52 11.70
N LEU A 132 -13.02 -5.69 12.33
CA LEU A 132 -12.99 -5.82 13.78
C LEU A 132 -11.61 -5.48 14.37
N LEU A 133 -10.51 -5.90 13.72
CA LEU A 133 -9.16 -5.56 14.14
C LEU A 133 -8.89 -4.06 14.03
N VAL A 134 -9.30 -3.42 12.94
CA VAL A 134 -9.18 -1.97 12.79
C VAL A 134 -9.99 -1.24 13.85
N ALA A 135 -11.23 -1.66 14.10
CA ALA A 135 -12.07 -1.09 15.16
C ALA A 135 -11.44 -1.24 16.54
N ALA A 136 -10.85 -2.41 16.84
CA ALA A 136 -10.13 -2.64 18.09
C ALA A 136 -8.88 -1.76 18.21
N ILE A 137 -8.10 -1.59 17.14
CA ILE A 137 -6.94 -0.70 17.11
C ILE A 137 -7.36 0.75 17.35
N VAL A 138 -8.41 1.22 16.68
CA VAL A 138 -8.96 2.58 16.89
C VAL A 138 -9.44 2.76 18.33
N PHE A 139 -10.17 1.78 18.87
CA PHE A 139 -10.61 1.80 20.27
C PHE A 139 -9.43 1.94 21.24
N LEU A 140 -8.35 1.16 21.04
CA LEU A 140 -7.15 1.24 21.86
C LEU A 140 -6.40 2.57 21.68
N MET A 141 -6.35 3.11 20.46
CA MET A 141 -5.76 4.43 20.21
C MET A 141 -6.48 5.52 21.00
N ILE A 142 -7.81 5.51 21.01
CA ILE A 142 -8.63 6.52 21.71
C ILE A 142 -8.54 6.31 23.22
N HIS A 143 -8.90 5.14 23.71
CA HIS A 143 -9.15 4.93 25.15
C HIS A 143 -7.91 4.53 25.96
N TRP A 144 -6.84 4.06 25.31
CA TRP A 144 -5.62 3.65 26.00
C TRP A 144 -4.40 4.51 25.65
N ALA A 145 -4.24 4.89 24.38
CA ALA A 145 -3.12 5.73 23.96
C ALA A 145 -3.39 7.24 24.07
N GLY A 146 -4.65 7.66 24.25
CA GLY A 146 -5.06 9.07 24.38
C GLY A 146 -5.03 9.83 23.05
N TYR A 147 -5.17 9.14 21.92
CA TYR A 147 -5.15 9.78 20.61
C TYR A 147 -6.45 10.58 20.40
N GLY A 148 -6.30 11.83 19.99
CA GLY A 148 -7.42 12.65 19.56
C GLY A 148 -7.88 12.26 18.14
N TYR A 149 -8.95 12.91 17.67
CA TYR A 149 -9.52 12.65 16.35
C TYR A 149 -8.49 12.64 15.21
N ARG A 150 -7.62 13.65 15.17
CA ARG A 150 -6.61 13.80 14.11
C ARG A 150 -5.53 12.72 14.21
N GLY A 151 -5.18 12.32 15.43
CA GLY A 151 -4.16 11.31 15.72
C GLY A 151 -4.57 9.92 15.25
N TYR A 152 -5.72 9.41 15.68
CA TYR A 152 -6.11 8.06 15.27
C TYR A 152 -6.39 7.99 13.76
N VAL A 153 -6.99 9.02 13.15
CA VAL A 153 -7.25 9.04 11.71
C VAL A 153 -5.95 9.00 10.90
N ILE A 154 -4.94 9.82 11.26
CA ILE A 154 -3.67 9.81 10.54
C ILE A 154 -2.93 8.48 10.74
N HIS A 155 -3.00 7.88 11.94
CA HIS A 155 -2.38 6.59 12.21
C HIS A 155 -3.00 5.45 11.43
N ILE A 156 -4.33 5.43 11.27
CA ILE A 156 -4.99 4.46 10.41
C ILE A 156 -4.55 4.62 8.95
N GLY A 157 -4.46 5.86 8.45
CA GLY A 157 -3.90 6.14 7.13
C GLY A 157 -2.46 5.66 6.98
N ALA A 158 -1.59 5.97 7.96
CA ALA A 158 -0.19 5.56 7.98
C ALA A 158 -0.03 4.04 8.07
N MET A 159 -0.90 3.35 8.80
CA MET A 159 -0.91 1.89 8.93
C MET A 159 -1.21 1.23 7.58
N PHE A 160 -2.29 1.64 6.91
CA PHE A 160 -2.62 1.12 5.59
C PHE A 160 -1.56 1.48 4.54
N GLY A 161 -1.05 2.71 4.57
CA GLY A 161 0.05 3.15 3.71
C GLY A 161 1.31 2.29 3.91
N THR A 162 1.62 1.93 5.15
CA THR A 162 2.76 1.05 5.48
C THR A 162 2.54 -0.37 4.95
N ILE A 163 1.37 -0.98 5.21
CA ILE A 163 1.02 -2.30 4.64
C ILE A 163 1.19 -2.29 3.13
N MET A 164 0.66 -1.28 2.46
CA MET A 164 0.71 -1.18 1.00
C MET A 164 2.12 -0.94 0.46
N ALA A 165 2.91 -0.06 1.09
CA ALA A 165 4.30 0.18 0.66
C ALA A 165 5.16 -1.09 0.78
N PHE A 166 5.01 -1.85 1.88
CA PHE A 166 5.67 -3.14 2.04
C PHE A 166 5.21 -4.15 0.97
N ASN A 167 3.91 -4.23 0.71
CA ASN A 167 3.36 -5.11 -0.32
C ASN A 167 3.96 -4.82 -1.70
N VAL A 168 4.14 -3.54 -2.05
CA VAL A 168 4.75 -3.14 -3.33
C VAL A 168 6.18 -3.67 -3.45
N TRP A 169 7.01 -3.48 -2.43
CA TRP A 169 8.44 -3.81 -2.49
C TRP A 169 8.74 -5.30 -2.33
N PHE A 170 8.01 -5.99 -1.46
CA PHE A 170 8.35 -7.37 -1.10
C PHE A 170 7.49 -8.42 -1.79
N ARG A 171 6.33 -8.04 -2.35
CA ARG A 171 5.39 -8.99 -2.97
C ARG A 171 5.16 -8.67 -4.44
N ILE A 172 4.69 -7.47 -4.75
CA ILE A 172 4.34 -7.09 -6.13
C ILE A 172 5.59 -7.01 -7.02
N TRP A 173 6.63 -6.30 -6.59
CA TRP A 173 7.83 -6.11 -7.41
C TRP A 173 8.53 -7.43 -7.77
N PRO A 174 8.87 -8.33 -6.82
CA PRO A 174 9.49 -9.62 -7.16
C PRO A 174 8.61 -10.52 -8.04
N ALA A 175 7.29 -10.51 -7.80
CA ALA A 175 6.35 -11.28 -8.61
C ALA A 175 6.31 -10.76 -10.06
N GLN A 176 6.26 -9.44 -10.24
CA GLN A 176 6.27 -8.82 -11.56
C GLN A 176 7.57 -9.09 -12.32
N GLN A 177 8.73 -9.09 -11.66
CA GLN A 177 9.98 -9.47 -12.32
C GLN A 177 9.92 -10.89 -12.90
N LYS A 178 9.38 -11.85 -12.15
CA LYS A 178 9.19 -13.23 -12.63
C LYS A 178 8.23 -13.29 -13.82
N ILE A 179 7.11 -12.57 -13.77
CA ILE A 179 6.11 -12.52 -14.86
C ILE A 179 6.73 -11.93 -16.14
N ILE A 180 7.46 -10.81 -16.01
CA ILE A 180 8.08 -10.14 -17.14
C ILE A 180 9.14 -11.03 -17.79
N THR A 181 9.96 -11.73 -17.00
CA THR A 181 10.96 -12.67 -17.52
C THR A 181 10.30 -13.84 -18.26
N ALA A 182 9.25 -14.45 -17.70
CA ALA A 182 8.52 -15.53 -18.36
C ALA A 182 7.95 -15.08 -19.71
N ILE A 183 7.31 -13.90 -19.76
CA ILE A 183 6.77 -13.34 -21.01
C ILE A 183 7.88 -13.06 -22.02
N LYS A 184 9.02 -12.51 -21.59
CA LYS A 184 10.17 -12.25 -22.45
C LYS A 184 10.71 -13.54 -23.10
N ASN A 185 10.73 -14.64 -22.35
CA ASN A 185 11.14 -15.96 -22.85
C ASN A 185 10.05 -16.65 -23.69
N GLY A 186 8.85 -16.07 -23.75
CA GLY A 186 7.69 -16.67 -24.40
C GLY A 186 7.07 -17.84 -23.64
N GLU A 187 7.42 -17.96 -22.36
CA GLU A 187 6.83 -18.90 -21.43
C GLU A 187 5.53 -18.33 -20.86
N LYS A 188 4.69 -19.22 -20.37
CA LYS A 188 3.46 -18.84 -19.67
C LYS A 188 3.79 -18.54 -18.20
N PRO A 189 3.48 -17.35 -17.68
CA PRO A 189 3.69 -17.05 -16.27
C PRO A 189 2.91 -18.00 -15.35
N ASP A 190 3.54 -18.37 -14.25
CA ASP A 190 2.91 -19.15 -13.18
C ASP A 190 1.66 -18.42 -12.64
N ALA A 191 0.54 -19.15 -12.56
CA ALA A 191 -0.74 -18.61 -12.13
C ALA A 191 -0.72 -18.09 -10.69
N ASP A 192 0.04 -18.73 -9.80
CA ASP A 192 0.17 -18.32 -8.41
C ASP A 192 0.97 -17.02 -8.29
N VAL A 193 2.00 -16.86 -9.12
CA VAL A 193 2.79 -15.62 -9.20
C VAL A 193 1.97 -14.48 -9.79
N VAL A 194 1.13 -14.77 -10.79
CA VAL A 194 0.21 -13.81 -11.39
C VAL A 194 -0.87 -13.36 -10.39
N ALA A 195 -1.42 -14.28 -9.60
CA ALA A 195 -2.36 -13.96 -8.54
C ALA A 195 -1.71 -13.09 -7.45
N LEU A 196 -0.46 -13.38 -7.10
CA LEU A 196 0.32 -12.63 -6.12
C LEU A 196 0.56 -11.17 -6.51
N ALA A 197 0.77 -10.92 -7.81
CA ALA A 197 1.04 -9.60 -8.35
C ALA A 197 -0.22 -8.72 -8.48
N GLY A 198 -1.39 -9.20 -8.04
CA GLY A 198 -2.68 -8.50 -8.22
C GLY A 198 -3.15 -8.45 -9.67
N SER A 199 -2.45 -9.12 -10.58
CA SER A 199 -2.80 -9.12 -12.00
C SER A 199 -3.92 -10.13 -12.24
N HIS A 200 -5.15 -9.65 -12.43
CA HIS A 200 -6.25 -10.45 -12.97
C HIS A 200 -6.04 -10.89 -14.44
N LEU A 201 -4.83 -10.68 -14.98
CA LEU A 201 -4.41 -11.02 -16.34
C LEU A 201 -4.55 -12.51 -16.68
N TYR A 202 -4.72 -13.37 -15.67
CA TYR A 202 -4.92 -14.80 -15.85
C TYR A 202 -6.14 -15.32 -15.07
N LYS A 203 -7.29 -14.65 -15.21
CA LYS A 203 -8.55 -15.37 -15.02
C LYS A 203 -8.69 -16.35 -16.19
N LYS A 204 -8.67 -17.65 -15.87
CA LYS A 204 -8.89 -18.82 -16.76
C LYS A 204 -9.67 -18.41 -18.02
N SER A 205 -9.12 -18.70 -19.20
CA SER A 205 -9.86 -18.65 -20.47
C SER A 205 -11.08 -19.59 -20.36
N GLY A 206 -12.18 -19.04 -19.90
CA GLY A 206 -13.37 -19.79 -19.51
C GLY A 206 -14.55 -18.84 -19.55
N LYS A 207 -14.96 -18.52 -20.79
CA LYS A 207 -16.12 -17.72 -21.18
C LYS A 207 -16.03 -16.22 -20.82
N VAL A 208 -15.62 -15.44 -21.82
CA VAL A 208 -16.09 -14.07 -21.98
C VAL A 208 -17.62 -14.14 -22.09
N LYS A 209 -18.35 -13.71 -21.07
CA LYS A 209 -19.72 -13.23 -21.27
C LYS A 209 -19.59 -11.74 -21.52
N GLY A 210 -20.01 -11.34 -22.71
CA GLY A 210 -20.03 -9.96 -23.14
C GLY A 210 -20.86 -9.09 -22.19
N PHE A 211 -20.42 -7.85 -22.09
CA PHE A 211 -21.26 -6.69 -21.89
C PHE A 211 -20.86 -5.68 -22.96
#